data_AF-A0A655JFJ1-F1
#
_entry.id   AF-A0A655JFJ1-F1
#
_cell.length_a   1.000
_cell.length_b   1.000
_cell.length_c   1.000
_cell.angle_alpha   90.00
_cell.angle_beta   90.00
_cell.angle_gamma   90.00
#
_symmetry.space_group_name_H-M   'P 1'
#
loop_
_entity.id
_entity.type
_entity.pdbx_description
1 polymer ?
#
loop_
_entity_poly.entity_id
_entity_poly.type
_entity_poly.pdbx_seq_one_letter_code
_entity_poly.pdbx_strand_id
1 'polypeptide(L)'
;MREAIDETERRRAKQIAYNEANGIDPQPLRKKIADILDQVYREADDTAVVEVGGSGRNASRGRRAQGEPGRAVSAGVFEGRDTSAMPRAELADLIKDLTAQMMAAARDLQFELAARFRDEIADLKRELRGMDAAGLK
;
A
#
# COMPACT_ATOMS: atom_id res chain seq x y z
N MET A 1 -13.46 20.46 -45.48
CA MET A 1 -13.86 21.32 -44.33
C MET A 1 -15.36 21.24 -44.08
N ARG A 2 -16.20 21.49 -45.10
CA ARG A 2 -17.69 21.40 -45.00
C ARG A 2 -18.17 20.05 -44.46
N GLU A 3 -17.72 18.95 -45.08
CA GLU A 3 -18.06 17.58 -44.66
C GLU A 3 -17.71 17.23 -43.20
N ALA A 4 -16.60 17.77 -42.67
CA ALA A 4 -16.19 17.52 -41.29
C ALA A 4 -17.09 18.25 -40.28
N ILE A 5 -17.59 19.44 -40.65
CA ILE A 5 -18.55 20.20 -39.85
C ILE A 5 -19.89 19.46 -39.88
N ASP A 6 -20.36 19.05 -41.06
CA ASP A 6 -21.61 18.32 -41.23
C ASP A 6 -21.62 17.01 -40.42
N GLU A 7 -20.51 16.26 -40.41
CA GLU A 7 -20.38 15.04 -39.60
C GLU A 7 -20.37 15.33 -38.08
N THR A 8 -19.77 16.45 -37.67
CA THR A 8 -19.76 16.88 -36.26
C THR A 8 -21.17 17.22 -35.79
N GLU A 9 -21.94 17.95 -36.60
CA GLU A 9 -23.32 18.31 -36.33
C GLU A 9 -24.23 17.07 -36.31
N ARG A 10 -24.06 16.15 -37.27
CA ARG A 10 -24.78 14.88 -37.31
C ARG A 10 -24.58 14.06 -36.03
N ARG A 11 -23.35 13.99 -35.51
CA ARG A 11 -23.05 13.28 -34.24
C ARG A 11 -23.65 13.99 -33.04
N ARG A 12 -23.52 15.32 -32.97
CA ARG A 12 -24.07 16.13 -31.88
C ARG A 12 -25.59 15.98 -31.80
N ALA A 13 -26.30 16.03 -32.94
CA ALA A 13 -27.74 15.85 -32.99
C ALA A 13 -28.18 14.50 -32.40
N LYS A 14 -27.47 13.42 -32.75
CA LYS A 14 -27.72 12.09 -32.16
C LYS A 14 -27.48 12.05 -30.66
N GLN A 15 -26.41 12.67 -30.18
CA GLN A 15 -26.08 12.72 -28.75
C GLN A 15 -27.13 13.51 -27.95
N ILE A 16 -27.58 14.65 -28.46
CA ILE A 16 -28.63 15.46 -27.82
C ILE A 16 -29.94 14.67 -27.77
N ALA A 17 -30.37 14.07 -28.88
CA ALA A 17 -31.60 13.28 -28.92
C ALA A 17 -31.55 12.08 -27.95
N TYR A 18 -30.40 11.41 -27.86
CA TYR A 18 -30.20 10.35 -26.87
C TYR A 18 -30.25 10.88 -25.44
N ASN A 19 -29.58 12.00 -25.16
CA ASN A 19 -29.56 12.59 -23.84
C ASN A 19 -30.96 13.05 -23.40
N GLU A 20 -31.70 13.73 -24.27
CA GLU A 20 -33.07 14.17 -24.01
C GLU A 20 -34.02 12.98 -23.76
N ALA A 21 -33.95 11.94 -24.61
CA ALA A 21 -34.78 10.74 -24.46
C ALA A 21 -34.50 9.96 -23.17
N ASN A 22 -33.28 10.07 -22.62
CA ASN A 22 -32.87 9.38 -21.40
C ASN A 22 -32.78 10.31 -20.18
N GLY A 23 -33.13 11.59 -20.30
CA GLY A 23 -33.01 12.58 -19.21
C GLY A 23 -31.58 12.78 -18.71
N ILE A 24 -30.57 12.64 -19.58
CA ILE A 24 -29.15 12.77 -19.23
C ILE A 24 -28.73 14.24 -19.37
N ASP A 25 -28.30 14.84 -18.26
CA ASP A 25 -27.63 16.14 -18.26
C ASP A 25 -26.11 15.94 -18.47
N PRO A 26 -25.52 16.42 -19.59
CA PRO A 26 -24.11 16.21 -19.88
C PRO A 26 -23.21 17.00 -18.92
N GLN A 27 -22.48 16.29 -18.07
CA GLN A 27 -21.54 16.87 -17.12
C GLN A 27 -20.08 16.61 -17.52
N PRO A 28 -19.14 17.52 -17.21
CA PRO A 28 -17.72 17.26 -17.39
C PRO A 28 -17.25 16.04 -16.59
N LEU A 29 -16.48 15.15 -17.21
CA LEU A 29 -15.91 13.99 -16.54
C LEU A 29 -14.83 14.43 -15.53
N ARG A 30 -15.08 14.24 -14.23
CA ARG A 30 -14.10 14.44 -13.16
C ARG A 30 -13.48 13.11 -12.74
N LYS A 31 -12.45 12.63 -13.44
CA LYS A 31 -11.71 11.43 -13.01
C LYS A 31 -10.73 11.82 -11.91
N LYS A 32 -10.79 11.14 -10.76
CA LYS A 32 -9.71 11.22 -9.76
C LYS A 32 -8.45 10.61 -10.39
N ILE A 33 -7.34 11.33 -10.33
CA ILE A 33 -6.03 10.76 -10.62
C ILE A 33 -5.77 9.77 -9.50
N ALA A 34 -5.57 8.49 -9.83
CA ALA A 34 -5.17 7.51 -8.84
C ALA A 34 -3.78 7.91 -8.33
N ASP A 35 -3.65 8.13 -7.02
CA ASP A 35 -2.35 8.39 -6.42
C ASP A 35 -1.57 7.07 -6.37
N ILE A 36 -0.34 7.09 -6.88
CA ILE A 36 0.55 5.93 -6.89
C ILE A 36 0.83 5.47 -5.45
N LEU A 37 0.78 6.39 -4.49
CA LEU A 37 1.03 6.10 -3.08
C LEU A 37 -0.19 5.53 -2.34
N ASP A 38 -1.39 5.55 -2.92
CA ASP A 38 -2.61 5.05 -2.25
C ASP A 38 -2.44 3.61 -1.75
N GLN A 39 -1.74 2.76 -2.51
CA GLN A 39 -1.51 1.36 -2.12
C GLN A 39 -0.53 1.26 -0.93
N VAL A 40 0.50 2.10 -0.92
CA VAL A 40 1.51 2.13 0.15
C VAL A 40 0.89 2.60 1.45
N TYR A 41 0.04 3.64 1.40
CA TYR A 41 -0.67 4.14 2.58
C TYR A 41 -1.67 3.13 3.14
N ARG A 42 -2.45 2.46 2.28
CA ARG A 42 -3.38 1.41 2.74
C ARG A 42 -2.65 0.27 3.44
N GLU A 43 -1.53 -0.18 2.87
CA GLU A 43 -0.75 -1.27 3.46
C GLU A 43 -0.15 -0.87 4.83
N ALA A 44 0.28 0.39 4.97
CA ALA A 44 0.79 0.94 6.22
C ALA A 44 -0.31 1.05 7.30
N ASP A 45 -1.51 1.51 6.92
CA ASP A 45 -2.67 1.57 7.82
C ASP A 45 -3.06 0.16 8.27
N ASP A 46 -3.08 -0.82 7.36
CA ASP A 46 -3.34 -2.23 7.68
C ASP A 46 -2.30 -2.83 8.64
N THR A 47 -1.06 -2.33 8.63
CA THR A 47 -0.04 -2.75 9.61
C THR A 47 -0.33 -2.15 10.99
N ALA A 48 -0.84 -0.92 11.06
CA ALA A 48 -1.14 -0.25 12.33
C ALA A 48 -2.25 -0.95 13.13
N VAL A 49 -3.17 -1.65 12.46
CA VAL A 49 -4.24 -2.44 13.10
C VAL A 49 -3.78 -3.80 13.63
N VAL A 50 -2.56 -4.25 13.30
CA VAL A 50 -2.03 -5.51 13.82
C VAL A 50 -1.73 -5.34 15.32
N GLU A 51 -2.62 -5.89 16.16
CA GLU A 51 -2.45 -5.91 17.61
C GLU A 51 -1.22 -6.76 17.99
N VAL A 52 -0.16 -6.07 18.37
CA VAL A 52 1.04 -6.71 18.93
C VAL A 52 0.89 -6.69 20.44
N GLY A 53 0.59 -7.85 21.03
CA GLY A 53 0.80 -8.08 22.46
C GLY A 53 2.28 -7.80 22.74
N GLY A 54 2.56 -6.63 23.32
CA GLY A 54 3.88 -6.04 23.32
C GLY A 54 4.94 -7.01 23.83
N SER A 55 5.78 -7.53 22.92
CA SER A 55 7.07 -8.08 23.30
C SER A 55 7.85 -6.91 23.90
N GLY A 56 7.83 -6.80 25.23
CA GLY A 56 8.49 -5.74 26.02
C GLY A 56 10.01 -5.64 25.81
N ARG A 57 10.56 -6.42 24.87
CA ARG A 57 11.96 -6.38 24.43
C ARG A 57 12.34 -5.06 23.74
N ASN A 58 11.37 -4.30 23.20
CA ASN A 58 11.65 -2.97 22.65
C ASN A 58 11.62 -1.84 23.71
N ALA A 59 11.08 -2.06 24.90
CA ALA A 59 11.09 -1.07 25.97
C ALA A 59 12.45 -0.98 26.70
N SER A 60 13.25 -2.06 26.69
CA SER A 60 14.57 -2.11 27.35
C SER A 60 15.72 -1.56 26.50
N ARG A 61 15.48 -1.24 25.22
CA ARG A 61 16.41 -0.46 24.39
C ARG A 61 15.97 0.99 24.47
N GLY A 62 16.45 1.67 25.51
CA GLY A 62 16.08 3.03 25.89
C GLY A 62 15.87 3.98 24.71
N ARG A 63 14.94 4.93 24.89
CA ARG A 63 14.61 6.04 24.00
C ARG A 63 15.80 6.41 23.12
N ARG A 64 15.83 5.89 21.90
CA ARG A 64 16.95 6.10 20.97
C ARG A 64 16.96 7.57 20.56
N ALA A 65 18.12 8.20 20.65
CA ALA A 65 18.31 9.55 20.14
C ALA A 65 18.14 9.52 18.61
N GLN A 66 17.44 10.51 18.05
CA GLN A 66 17.36 10.71 16.61
C GLN A 66 18.79 10.90 16.08
N GLY A 67 19.31 9.95 15.29
CA GLY A 67 20.57 10.11 14.55
C GLY A 67 21.66 9.06 14.75
N GLU A 68 21.50 8.04 15.59
CA GLU A 68 22.49 6.94 15.63
C GLU A 68 22.27 5.97 14.46
N PRO A 69 23.33 5.60 13.69
CA PRO A 69 23.22 4.57 12.67
C PRO A 69 22.92 3.26 13.39
N GLY A 70 21.67 2.82 13.30
CA GLY A 70 21.28 1.52 13.81
C GLY A 70 22.22 0.47 13.27
N ARG A 71 22.49 -0.58 14.07
CA ARG A 71 23.04 -1.84 13.58
C ARG A 71 22.38 -2.10 12.24
N ALA A 72 23.17 -2.13 11.17
CA ALA A 72 22.67 -2.36 9.83
C ALA A 72 21.82 -3.63 9.88
N VAL A 73 20.51 -3.45 10.00
CA VAL A 73 19.55 -4.44 9.53
C VAL A 73 19.84 -4.41 8.05
N SER A 74 20.52 -5.47 7.61
CA SER A 74 21.02 -5.64 6.26
C SER A 74 20.04 -5.02 5.28
N ALA A 75 20.48 -4.01 4.53
CA ALA A 75 19.75 -3.41 3.42
C ALA A 75 19.56 -4.41 2.24
N GLY A 76 19.62 -5.71 2.54
CA GLY A 76 19.37 -6.80 1.63
C GLY A 76 17.95 -7.28 1.85
N VAL A 77 17.16 -7.18 0.79
CA VAL A 77 15.94 -7.94 0.50
C VAL A 77 15.84 -9.19 1.38
N PHE A 78 14.72 -9.35 2.11
CA PHE A 78 14.47 -10.46 3.03
C PHE A 78 14.12 -11.77 2.28
N GLU A 79 14.66 -11.98 1.09
CA GLU A 79 14.43 -13.19 0.30
C GLU A 79 15.06 -14.40 1.02
N GLY A 80 14.19 -15.30 1.47
CA GLY A 80 14.59 -16.63 1.94
C GLY A 80 14.89 -16.76 3.44
N ARG A 81 14.48 -15.82 4.28
CA ARG A 81 14.48 -16.07 5.73
C ARG A 81 13.33 -17.02 6.07
N ASP A 82 13.64 -18.16 6.70
CA ASP A 82 12.61 -19.07 7.19
C ASP A 82 11.84 -18.39 8.35
N THR A 83 10.64 -17.91 8.04
CA THR A 83 9.75 -17.23 8.99
C THR A 83 8.88 -18.21 9.77
N SER A 84 8.81 -19.47 9.32
CA SER A 84 7.94 -20.51 9.90
C SER A 84 8.25 -20.82 11.37
N ALA A 85 9.50 -20.59 11.79
CA ALA A 85 9.96 -20.80 13.17
C ALA A 85 9.98 -19.52 14.02
N MET A 86 9.62 -18.35 13.47
CA MET A 86 9.64 -17.10 14.24
C MET A 86 8.47 -17.03 15.23
N PRO A 87 8.70 -16.55 16.46
CA PRO A 87 7.62 -16.24 17.37
C PRO A 87 6.69 -15.18 16.78
N ARG A 88 5.38 -15.31 16.99
CA ARG A 88 4.35 -14.35 16.52
C ARG A 88 4.73 -12.90 16.80
N ALA A 89 5.21 -12.59 18.00
CA ALA A 89 5.60 -11.24 18.37
C ALA A 89 6.80 -10.71 17.55
N GLU A 90 7.77 -11.57 17.21
CA GLU A 90 8.91 -11.18 16.37
C GLU A 90 8.49 -10.95 14.92
N LEU A 91 7.56 -11.77 14.43
CA LEU A 91 6.97 -11.60 13.10
C LEU A 91 6.23 -10.27 12.99
N ALA A 92 5.46 -9.91 14.02
CA ALA A 92 4.74 -8.64 14.05
C ALA A 92 5.67 -7.41 14.18
N ASP A 93 6.76 -7.53 14.93
CA ASP A 93 7.80 -6.48 14.98
C ASP A 93 8.51 -6.32 13.62
N LEU A 94 8.81 -7.43 12.93
CA LEU A 94 9.39 -7.41 11.58
C LEU A 94 8.46 -6.72 10.56
N ILE A 95 7.16 -7.01 10.60
CA ILE A 95 6.16 -6.37 9.73
C ILE A 95 6.17 -4.85 9.93
N LYS A 96 6.30 -4.37 11.18
CA LYS A 96 6.39 -2.93 11.48
C LYS A 96 7.66 -2.30 10.91
N ASP A 97 8.81 -2.97 11.10
CA ASP A 97 10.10 -2.48 10.60
C ASP A 97 10.12 -2.41 9.05
N LEU A 98 9.57 -3.42 8.37
CA LEU A 98 9.45 -3.43 6.91
C LEU A 98 8.45 -2.38 6.40
N THR A 99 7.35 -2.16 7.12
CA THR A 99 6.39 -1.10 6.79
C THR A 99 7.06 0.27 6.86
N ALA A 100 7.89 0.52 7.89
CA ALA A 100 8.64 1.77 7.98
C ALA A 100 9.64 1.95 6.81
N GLN A 101 10.30 0.86 6.39
CA GLN A 101 11.21 0.87 5.23
C GLN A 101 10.47 1.09 3.91
N MET A 102 9.31 0.47 3.71
CA MET A 102 8.42 0.70 2.56
C MET A 102 8.03 2.17 2.46
N MET A 103 7.62 2.78 3.59
CA MET A 103 7.23 4.19 3.65
C MET A 103 8.41 5.13 3.34
N ALA A 104 9.61 4.79 3.81
CA ALA A 104 10.82 5.55 3.49
C ALA A 104 11.16 5.46 1.99
N ALA A 105 11.17 4.24 1.42
CA ALA A 105 11.40 4.02 0.01
C ALA A 105 10.39 4.76 -0.89
N ALA A 106 9.11 4.78 -0.48
CA ALA A 106 8.06 5.52 -1.19
C ALA A 106 8.28 7.05 -1.14
N ARG A 107 8.73 7.60 0.00
CA ARG A 107 9.09 9.03 0.13
C ARG A 107 10.29 9.39 -0.74
N ASP A 108 11.25 8.49 -0.86
CA ASP A 108 12.45 8.65 -1.67
C ASP A 108 12.22 8.32 -3.16
N LEU A 109 10.97 8.11 -3.58
CA LEU A 109 10.56 7.79 -4.96
C LEU A 109 11.13 6.46 -5.49
N GLN A 110 11.53 5.56 -4.60
CA GLN A 110 12.03 4.23 -4.92
C GLN A 110 10.88 3.21 -5.00
N PHE A 111 10.03 3.36 -6.02
CA PHE A 111 8.78 2.58 -6.11
C PHE A 111 8.98 1.08 -6.31
N GLU A 112 10.04 0.67 -7.02
CA GLU A 112 10.35 -0.75 -7.20
C GLU A 112 10.70 -1.41 -5.87
N LEU A 113 11.48 -0.72 -5.03
CA LEU A 113 11.83 -1.20 -3.70
C LEU A 113 10.62 -1.20 -2.77
N ALA A 114 9.81 -0.13 -2.79
CA ALA A 114 8.58 -0.07 -2.02
C ALA A 114 7.59 -1.19 -2.41
N ALA A 115 7.49 -1.53 -3.71
CA ALA A 115 6.65 -2.63 -4.19
C ALA A 115 7.13 -3.99 -3.67
N ARG A 116 8.44 -4.22 -3.64
CA ARG A 116 9.01 -5.45 -3.04
C ARG A 116 8.69 -5.56 -1.55
N PHE A 117 8.89 -4.48 -0.80
CA PHE A 117 8.54 -4.47 0.62
C PHE A 117 7.04 -4.70 0.87
N ARG A 118 6.17 -4.13 0.03
CA ARG A 118 4.72 -4.39 0.10
C ARG A 118 4.41 -5.88 -0.03
N ASP A 119 5.01 -6.54 -1.01
CA ASP A 119 4.75 -7.97 -1.27
C ASP A 119 5.26 -8.84 -0.11
N GLU A 120 6.45 -8.53 0.42
CA GLU A 120 6.99 -9.19 1.62
C GLU A 120 6.07 -9.00 2.84
N ILE A 121 5.61 -7.77 3.10
CA ILE A 121 4.68 -7.46 4.20
C ILE A 121 3.39 -8.27 4.06
N ALA A 122 2.85 -8.36 2.84
CA ALA A 122 1.60 -9.09 2.58
C ALA A 122 1.73 -10.59 2.89
N ASP A 123 2.87 -11.20 2.58
CA ASP A 123 3.14 -12.61 2.91
C ASP A 123 3.32 -12.82 4.41
N LEU A 124 4.10 -11.97 5.10
CA LEU A 124 4.27 -12.04 6.55
C LEU A 124 2.95 -11.83 7.30
N LYS A 125 2.08 -10.92 6.83
CA LYS A 125 0.74 -10.73 7.39
C LYS A 125 -0.13 -11.98 7.21
N ARG A 126 0.00 -12.70 6.09
CA ARG A 126 -0.73 -13.94 5.85
C ARG A 126 -0.30 -15.02 6.83
N GLU A 127 1.01 -15.14 7.05
CA GLU A 127 1.57 -16.07 8.03
C GLU A 127 1.13 -15.73 9.46
N LEU A 128 1.20 -14.45 9.84
CA LEU A 128 0.76 -13.97 11.15
C LEU A 128 -0.72 -14.29 11.41
N ARG A 129 -1.60 -14.04 10.42
CA ARG A 129 -3.02 -14.43 10.51
C ARG A 129 -3.21 -15.95 10.64
N GLY A 130 -2.34 -16.73 9.99
CA GLY A 130 -2.31 -18.19 10.15
C GLY A 130 -1.96 -18.62 11.57
N MET A 131 -0.97 -17.96 12.19
CA MET A 131 -0.61 -18.17 13.60
C MET A 131 -1.75 -17.78 14.54
N ASP A 132 -2.41 -16.64 14.30
CA ASP A 132 -3.58 -16.20 15.07
C ASP A 132 -4.73 -17.21 14.99
N ALA A 133 -5.02 -17.71 13.78
CA ALA A 133 -6.06 -18.73 13.57
C ALA A 133 -5.72 -20.07 14.24
N ALA A 134 -4.44 -20.42 14.34
CA ALA A 134 -3.97 -21.59 15.07
C ALA A 134 -3.94 -21.39 16.60
N GLY A 135 -4.28 -20.18 17.10
CA GLY A 135 -4.26 -19.85 18.52
C GLY A 135 -2.86 -19.62 19.09
N LEU A 136 -1.85 -19.45 18.23
CA LEU A 136 -0.47 -19.13 18.63
C LEU A 136 -0.39 -17.63 18.96
N LYS A 137 -0.28 -17.30 20.25
CA LYS A 137 -0.15 -15.94 20.77
C LYS A 137 1.30 -15.59 21.09
#